data_AF-A0A9D6IS36-F1
#
_entry.id   AF-A0A9D6IS36-F1
#
_cell.length_a   1.000
_cell.length_b   1.000
_cell.length_c   1.000
_cell.angle_alpha   90.00
_cell.angle_beta   90.00
_cell.angle_gamma   90.00
#
_symmetry.space_group_name_H-M   'P 1'
#
loop_
_entity.id
_entity.type
_entity.pdbx_description
1 polymer ?
#
loop_
_entity_poly.entity_id
_entity_poly.type
_entity_poly.pdbx_seq_one_letter_code
_entity_poly.pdbx_strand_id
1 'polypeptide(L)'
;MMRSLILLRGLLLTFALPCLATETPLLVILEETGQSRDELPVLRVHPENARIAALLRRGWAGRMLRLYRWEQTYLRNEGGGEPESAYLLLSNNQGGFPRYGFYLGGEAKRNAAYVDLHRRSELTGDWGSVDQIFPHELGHILLKQLGRLELSGGANQVHAIGVRTDPGVAFDEGFGEHFQILALDDPDAAPETRALLADRQALLKAEERLAGYRRDVLARFAPFARHRMTTPLWFSQVEAVIRYYYVKANRFAREAVIPGDLIRRDLYSAYLLDNVMPGDPHGPPKSPARMLASEGVISALLHRWATSAELRNRYRDDLFYARFGATRAEVGPAENYFLKSFFAIHEKKPQDAAQFAAAYKTSFPDEANAIAAAVSECFLGQPLPDVPAIWLASPRLQTGTTLFDQFRGVPRTHTFDLNAVSIVDLMSVQGMDLDTASAVAKSGPFKNVDDLSTVPGVTQELVGRFQAMKSGMAKLQTEKDQLEAEISIKAILYPYLWRILLAWLTAGIAGGILYWGVRRAGRWRCLVNGFSAALPSLLIGWMKGGFLVPMIAPLILFGILGAVWTLRRGRSIKQSAAVLLAWLAAAMPGVALTHPWL
;
A
#
# COMPACT_ATOMS: atom_id res chain seq x y z
N MET A 1 37.40 78.21 -43.11
CA MET A 1 36.51 78.80 -42.09
C MET A 1 35.11 78.27 -42.33
N MET A 2 34.51 77.59 -41.33
CA MET A 2 33.14 77.02 -41.27
C MET A 2 32.85 75.89 -42.27
N ARG A 3 32.11 74.80 -41.98
CA ARG A 3 31.54 74.14 -40.79
C ARG A 3 31.02 72.79 -41.32
N SER A 4 31.08 71.73 -40.52
CA SER A 4 30.20 70.54 -40.56
C SER A 4 30.27 69.57 -41.75
N LEU A 5 30.73 68.34 -41.49
CA LEU A 5 30.02 67.08 -41.83
C LEU A 5 30.72 65.92 -41.09
N ILE A 6 30.30 65.64 -39.86
CA ILE A 6 29.55 64.44 -39.44
C ILE A 6 30.39 63.16 -39.45
N LEU A 7 30.74 62.76 -38.23
CA LEU A 7 31.24 61.46 -37.79
C LEU A 7 30.36 60.31 -38.30
N LEU A 8 30.98 59.30 -38.91
CA LEU A 8 30.47 57.92 -38.89
C LEU A 8 31.45 57.06 -38.09
N ARG A 9 31.43 57.22 -36.75
CA ARG A 9 32.00 56.23 -35.83
C ARG A 9 31.01 55.08 -35.78
N GLY A 10 31.35 53.96 -36.42
CA GLY A 10 30.66 52.70 -36.26
C GLY A 10 30.66 52.30 -34.79
N LEU A 11 29.50 52.45 -34.15
CA LEU A 11 29.19 51.90 -32.85
C LEU A 11 29.03 50.39 -33.05
N LEU A 12 30.13 49.63 -32.90
CA LEU A 12 30.08 48.18 -32.71
C LEU A 12 29.46 47.93 -31.33
N LEU A 13 28.13 47.93 -31.30
CA LEU A 13 27.33 47.33 -30.23
C LEU A 13 27.65 45.83 -30.24
N THR A 14 28.62 45.43 -29.43
CA THR A 14 28.72 44.06 -28.92
C THR A 14 27.47 43.81 -28.09
N PHE A 15 26.39 43.37 -28.74
CA PHE A 15 25.35 42.62 -28.06
C PHE A 15 26.02 41.37 -27.51
N ALA A 16 26.21 41.33 -26.20
CA ALA A 16 26.42 40.08 -25.50
C ALA A 16 25.23 39.19 -25.88
N LEU A 17 25.49 38.17 -26.69
CA LEU A 17 24.58 37.06 -26.89
C LEU A 17 24.15 36.61 -25.49
N PRO A 18 22.84 36.53 -25.18
CA PRO A 18 22.41 35.95 -23.93
C PRO A 18 23.06 34.57 -23.84
N CYS A 19 23.87 34.39 -22.80
CA CYS A 19 24.43 33.11 -22.42
C CYS A 19 23.29 32.09 -22.53
N LEU A 20 23.45 31.10 -23.41
CA LEU A 20 22.52 29.98 -23.53
C LEU A 20 22.33 29.44 -22.11
N ALA A 21 21.19 29.76 -21.49
CA ALA A 21 20.82 29.18 -20.22
C ALA A 21 20.78 27.68 -20.50
N THR A 22 21.73 26.94 -19.94
CA THR A 22 21.75 25.48 -20.03
C THR A 22 20.43 25.00 -19.49
N GLU A 23 19.60 24.45 -20.37
CA GLU A 23 18.25 23.99 -20.06
C GLU A 23 18.32 23.06 -18.84
N THR A 24 17.57 23.38 -17.79
CA THR A 24 17.56 22.59 -16.55
C THR A 24 17.22 21.13 -16.92
N PRO A 25 18.05 20.15 -16.54
CA PRO A 25 17.80 18.76 -16.93
C PRO A 25 16.46 18.30 -16.37
N LEU A 26 15.67 17.56 -17.16
CA LEU A 26 14.36 17.07 -16.72
C LEU A 26 14.46 16.09 -15.53
N LEU A 27 15.53 15.30 -15.47
CA LEU A 27 15.76 14.30 -14.44
C LEU A 27 17.22 14.28 -14.00
N VAL A 28 17.43 14.24 -12.68
CA VAL A 28 18.72 14.04 -12.02
C VAL A 28 18.64 12.81 -11.11
N ILE A 29 19.56 11.87 -11.31
CA ILE A 29 19.70 10.68 -10.48
C ILE A 29 20.67 10.98 -9.33
N LEU A 30 20.26 10.64 -8.13
CA LEU A 30 20.96 10.92 -6.88
C LEU A 30 21.40 9.63 -6.19
N GLU A 31 22.42 9.73 -5.37
CA GLU A 31 22.80 8.73 -4.38
C GLU A 31 23.08 9.36 -3.01
N GLU A 32 22.93 8.55 -1.96
CA GLU A 32 23.20 8.95 -0.59
C GLU A 32 24.70 9.12 -0.35
N THR A 33 25.08 10.19 0.36
CA THR A 33 26.46 10.35 0.88
C THR A 33 26.64 9.75 2.27
N GLY A 34 25.54 9.44 2.97
CA GLY A 34 25.53 9.06 4.38
C GLY A 34 25.63 10.24 5.36
N GLN A 35 25.69 11.47 4.86
CA GLN A 35 25.75 12.69 5.69
C GLN A 35 24.39 13.37 5.76
N SER A 36 24.15 14.11 6.85
CA SER A 36 23.03 15.02 7.02
C SER A 36 23.51 16.41 7.45
N ARG A 37 22.75 17.44 7.09
CA ARG A 37 23.00 18.83 7.48
C ARG A 37 21.64 19.50 7.70
N ASP A 38 21.47 20.17 8.84
CA ASP A 38 20.20 20.78 9.27
C ASP A 38 19.01 19.83 9.13
N GLU A 39 19.19 18.58 9.58
CA GLU A 39 18.19 17.49 9.50
C GLU A 39 17.82 17.03 8.08
N LEU A 40 18.42 17.61 7.05
CA LEU A 40 18.24 17.20 5.65
C LEU A 40 19.37 16.27 5.18
N PRO A 41 19.09 15.26 4.35
CA PRO A 41 20.12 14.40 3.79
C PRO A 41 20.99 15.18 2.80
N VAL A 42 22.30 14.92 2.83
CA VAL A 42 23.24 15.40 1.80
C VAL A 42 23.33 14.36 0.71
N LEU A 43 22.91 14.74 -0.50
CA LEU A 43 22.87 13.88 -1.67
C LEU A 43 23.90 14.35 -2.70
N ARG A 44 24.34 13.43 -3.56
CA ARG A 44 25.20 13.74 -4.70
C ARG A 44 24.64 13.12 -5.97
N VAL A 45 25.03 13.66 -7.12
CA VAL A 45 24.65 13.10 -8.42
C VAL A 45 25.25 11.70 -8.55
N HIS A 46 24.42 10.74 -8.95
CA HIS A 46 24.82 9.36 -9.15
C HIS A 46 25.84 9.27 -10.32
N PRO A 47 26.92 8.47 -10.23
CA PRO A 47 27.93 8.36 -11.27
C PRO A 47 27.38 7.96 -12.64
N GLU A 48 26.34 7.13 -12.64
CA GLU A 48 25.63 6.67 -13.85
C GLU A 48 24.41 7.53 -14.23
N ASN A 49 24.31 8.77 -13.71
CA ASN A 49 23.17 9.67 -13.93
C ASN A 49 22.75 9.75 -15.41
N ALA A 50 23.71 9.96 -16.33
CA ALA A 50 23.39 10.09 -17.75
C ALA A 50 22.77 8.81 -18.34
N ARG A 51 23.29 7.63 -17.97
CA ARG A 51 22.80 6.34 -18.48
C ARG A 51 21.39 6.05 -17.96
N ILE A 52 21.20 6.17 -16.65
CA ILE A 52 19.91 5.87 -15.99
C ILE A 52 18.85 6.89 -16.44
N ALA A 53 19.19 8.18 -16.48
CA ALA A 53 18.26 9.20 -16.96
C ALA A 53 17.88 9.01 -18.43
N ALA A 54 18.79 8.56 -19.30
CA ALA A 54 18.47 8.26 -20.69
C ALA A 54 17.44 7.13 -20.83
N LEU A 55 17.49 6.11 -19.96
CA LEU A 55 16.50 5.04 -19.90
C LEU A 55 15.14 5.58 -19.44
N LEU A 56 15.11 6.33 -18.34
CA LEU A 56 13.87 6.84 -17.72
C LEU A 56 13.24 8.03 -18.46
N ARG A 57 13.95 8.62 -19.43
CA ARG A 57 13.38 9.64 -20.34
C ARG A 57 12.59 9.03 -21.50
N ARG A 58 12.49 7.70 -21.59
CA ARG A 58 11.68 6.98 -22.59
C ARG A 58 10.31 6.61 -22.03
N GLY A 59 9.42 6.19 -22.92
CA GLY A 59 8.09 5.70 -22.56
C GLY A 59 7.29 6.69 -21.70
N TRP A 60 6.47 6.15 -20.81
CA TRP A 60 5.65 6.94 -19.91
C TRP A 60 6.46 7.72 -18.87
N ALA A 61 7.58 7.17 -18.37
CA ALA A 61 8.46 7.90 -17.45
C ALA A 61 8.97 9.21 -18.07
N GLY A 62 9.35 9.16 -19.36
CA GLY A 62 9.69 10.35 -20.13
C GLY A 62 8.54 11.34 -20.30
N ARG A 63 7.32 10.85 -20.53
CA ARG A 63 6.11 11.68 -20.59
C ARG A 63 5.82 12.35 -19.24
N MET A 64 5.92 11.60 -18.15
CA MET A 64 5.74 12.11 -16.79
C MET A 64 6.73 13.20 -16.43
N LEU A 65 7.99 13.09 -16.86
CA LEU A 65 8.98 14.16 -16.67
C LEU A 65 8.60 15.45 -17.40
N ARG A 66 7.98 15.36 -18.60
CA ARG A 66 7.46 16.53 -19.32
C ARG A 66 6.23 17.11 -18.64
N LEU A 67 5.30 16.26 -18.21
CA LEU A 67 4.13 16.67 -17.43
C LEU A 67 4.54 17.39 -16.15
N TYR A 68 5.54 16.88 -15.44
CA TYR A 68 6.16 17.53 -14.28
C TYR A 68 6.72 18.91 -14.60
N ARG A 69 7.44 19.04 -15.72
CA ARG A 69 7.96 20.35 -16.13
C ARG A 69 6.86 21.35 -16.46
N TRP A 70 5.80 20.92 -17.15
CA TRP A 70 4.65 21.78 -17.45
C TRP A 70 3.85 22.16 -16.22
N GLU A 71 3.65 21.23 -15.29
CA GLU A 71 3.00 21.48 -14.01
C GLU A 71 3.76 22.54 -13.19
N GLN A 72 5.07 22.41 -13.06
CA GLN A 72 5.86 23.42 -12.36
C GLN A 72 5.84 24.78 -13.07
N THR A 73 5.86 24.78 -14.40
CA THR A 73 5.76 26.02 -15.19
C THR A 73 4.40 26.69 -14.98
N TYR A 74 3.33 25.90 -14.94
CA TYR A 74 2.00 26.35 -14.59
C TYR A 74 1.96 26.95 -13.19
N LEU A 75 2.43 26.23 -12.18
CA LEU A 75 2.47 26.74 -10.80
C LEU A 75 3.30 28.01 -10.68
N ARG A 76 4.44 28.11 -11.37
CA ARG A 76 5.26 29.34 -11.43
C ARG A 76 4.46 30.51 -11.99
N ASN A 77 3.74 30.29 -13.10
CA ASN A 77 2.90 31.31 -13.72
C ASN A 77 1.73 31.74 -12.82
N GLU A 78 1.28 30.86 -11.93
CA GLU A 78 0.28 31.13 -10.88
C GLU A 78 0.91 31.71 -9.58
N GLY A 79 2.18 32.14 -9.61
CA GLY A 79 2.87 32.79 -8.48
C GLY A 79 3.66 31.83 -7.57
N GLY A 80 3.87 30.59 -8.00
CA GLY A 80 4.70 29.58 -7.34
C GLY A 80 6.21 29.81 -7.51
N GLY A 81 7.00 28.86 -6.99
CA GLY A 81 8.46 28.89 -7.05
C GLY A 81 9.03 28.58 -8.44
N GLU A 82 10.35 28.74 -8.58
CA GLU A 82 11.05 28.39 -9.82
C GLU A 82 11.01 26.88 -10.09
N PRO A 83 10.78 26.45 -11.35
CA PRO A 83 10.79 25.04 -11.73
C PRO A 83 12.13 24.34 -11.47
N GLU A 84 12.05 23.14 -10.88
CA GLU A 84 13.17 22.28 -10.50
C GLU A 84 13.24 21.02 -11.38
N SER A 85 14.40 20.37 -11.43
CA SER A 85 14.47 19.01 -12.01
C SER A 85 13.58 18.03 -11.24
N ALA A 86 13.14 16.96 -11.90
CA ALA A 86 12.73 15.78 -11.15
C ALA A 86 13.97 15.10 -10.57
N TYR A 87 13.88 14.58 -9.35
CA TYR A 87 14.98 13.93 -8.66
C TYR A 87 14.61 12.49 -8.30
N LEU A 88 15.47 11.54 -8.65
CA LEU A 88 15.35 10.12 -8.27
C LEU A 88 16.58 9.72 -7.45
N LEU A 89 16.37 9.41 -6.17
CA LEU A 89 17.39 8.85 -5.28
C LEU A 89 17.40 7.33 -5.38
N LEU A 90 18.59 6.75 -5.58
CA LEU A 90 18.84 5.31 -5.45
C LEU A 90 19.53 5.02 -4.10
N SER A 91 18.75 4.76 -3.06
CA SER A 91 19.22 4.59 -1.68
C SER A 91 19.31 3.11 -1.26
N ASN A 92 19.75 2.86 -0.03
CA ASN A 92 19.55 1.55 0.62
C ASN A 92 18.24 1.48 1.42
N ASN A 93 17.44 2.55 1.42
CA ASN A 93 16.15 2.57 2.11
C ASN A 93 15.18 1.66 1.36
N GLN A 94 14.35 0.95 2.13
CA GLN A 94 13.20 0.25 1.58
C GLN A 94 12.00 1.16 1.70
N GLY A 95 11.26 1.31 0.60
CA GLY A 95 10.10 2.20 0.54
C GLY A 95 10.24 3.17 -0.61
N GLY A 96 9.59 2.84 -1.72
CA GLY A 96 9.43 3.74 -2.85
C GLY A 96 8.46 4.84 -2.45
N PHE A 97 8.97 5.98 -2.01
CA PHE A 97 8.12 7.06 -1.48
C PHE A 97 8.61 8.44 -1.93
N PRO A 98 7.70 9.41 -2.08
CA PRO A 98 8.07 10.80 -2.28
C PRO A 98 8.63 11.40 -0.99
N ARG A 99 9.76 12.08 -1.09
CA ARG A 99 10.42 12.80 0.01
C ARG A 99 10.67 14.26 -0.38
N TYR A 100 10.93 15.11 0.61
CA TYR A 100 11.14 16.53 0.42
C TYR A 100 12.37 17.01 1.19
N GLY A 101 13.11 17.95 0.61
CA GLY A 101 14.24 18.57 1.28
C GLY A 101 15.51 17.74 1.23
N PHE A 102 16.57 18.30 0.64
CA PHE A 102 17.91 17.71 0.64
C PHE A 102 18.97 18.79 0.35
N TYR A 103 20.24 18.44 0.57
CA TYR A 103 21.37 19.22 0.10
C TYR A 103 21.96 18.59 -1.16
N LEU A 104 22.26 19.39 -2.18
CA LEU A 104 22.95 18.96 -3.41
C LEU A 104 24.03 19.96 -3.79
N GLY A 105 25.29 19.52 -3.91
CA GLY A 105 26.40 20.41 -4.27
C GLY A 105 26.62 21.58 -3.30
N GLY A 106 26.19 21.43 -2.03
CA GLY A 106 26.24 22.48 -1.01
C GLY A 106 25.03 23.42 -0.99
N GLU A 107 24.14 23.34 -1.97
CA GLU A 107 22.88 24.09 -2.04
C GLU A 107 21.77 23.36 -1.27
N ALA A 108 21.00 24.10 -0.46
CA ALA A 108 19.85 23.57 0.27
C ALA A 108 18.58 23.61 -0.60
N LYS A 109 18.10 22.44 -1.05
CA LYS A 109 16.86 22.29 -1.81
C LYS A 109 15.70 21.93 -0.89
N ARG A 110 15.34 22.83 0.04
CA ARG A 110 14.41 22.57 1.15
C ARG A 110 13.00 22.16 0.72
N ASN A 111 12.52 22.70 -0.40
CA ASN A 111 11.17 22.45 -0.90
C ASN A 111 11.14 21.47 -2.09
N ALA A 112 12.30 21.04 -2.59
CA ALA A 112 12.36 20.13 -3.73
C ALA A 112 11.92 18.74 -3.31
N ALA A 113 11.05 18.15 -4.12
CA ALA A 113 10.62 16.77 -3.98
C ALA A 113 11.61 15.85 -4.68
N TYR A 114 11.73 14.62 -4.18
CA TYR A 114 12.47 13.55 -4.83
C TYR A 114 11.80 12.21 -4.56
N VAL A 115 11.91 11.30 -5.52
CA VAL A 115 11.48 9.91 -5.36
C VAL A 115 12.64 9.10 -4.80
N ASP A 116 12.44 8.36 -3.72
CA ASP A 116 13.46 7.48 -3.12
C ASP A 116 13.16 6.03 -3.46
N LEU A 117 13.99 5.38 -4.30
CA LEU A 117 13.87 3.95 -4.62
C LEU A 117 15.11 3.18 -4.17
N HIS A 118 14.91 1.90 -3.89
CA HIS A 118 16.00 1.02 -3.51
C HIS A 118 16.97 0.81 -4.69
N ARG A 119 18.28 0.97 -4.45
CA ARG A 119 19.33 0.90 -5.49
C ARG A 119 19.48 -0.43 -6.22
N ARG A 120 18.92 -1.51 -5.67
CA ARG A 120 18.91 -2.84 -6.31
C ARG A 120 17.65 -3.11 -7.12
N SER A 121 16.73 -2.15 -7.22
CA SER A 121 15.56 -2.30 -8.08
C SER A 121 16.00 -2.33 -9.54
N GLU A 122 15.44 -3.28 -10.30
CA GLU A 122 15.66 -3.33 -11.74
C GLU A 122 15.14 -2.06 -12.40
N LEU A 123 15.89 -1.53 -13.36
CA LEU A 123 15.51 -0.27 -14.01
C LEU A 123 14.30 -0.44 -14.93
N THR A 124 14.21 -1.58 -15.60
CA THR A 124 13.22 -1.94 -16.63
C THR A 124 13.04 -3.46 -16.65
N GLY A 125 11.95 -3.95 -17.26
CA GLY A 125 11.83 -5.36 -17.62
C GLY A 125 11.39 -6.31 -16.51
N ASP A 126 11.00 -5.79 -15.35
CA ASP A 126 10.43 -6.55 -14.24
C ASP A 126 9.11 -5.90 -13.78
N TRP A 127 8.18 -6.68 -13.25
CA TRP A 127 6.96 -6.14 -12.66
C TRP A 127 7.31 -5.29 -11.42
N GLY A 128 7.02 -3.99 -11.47
CA GLY A 128 7.41 -3.03 -10.42
C GLY A 128 8.86 -2.53 -10.54
N SER A 129 9.46 -2.58 -11.74
CA SER A 129 10.75 -1.92 -12.01
C SER A 129 10.67 -0.39 -11.89
N VAL A 130 11.84 0.26 -11.84
CA VAL A 130 11.96 1.72 -11.64
C VAL A 130 11.18 2.51 -12.69
N ASP A 131 11.18 2.10 -13.96
CA ASP A 131 10.43 2.75 -15.04
C ASP A 131 8.89 2.68 -14.88
N GLN A 132 8.38 1.86 -13.95
CA GLN A 132 6.98 1.76 -13.58
C GLN A 132 6.67 2.47 -12.26
N ILE A 133 7.52 2.27 -11.24
CA ILE A 133 7.32 2.85 -9.91
C ILE A 133 7.69 4.34 -9.88
N PHE A 134 8.71 4.79 -10.61
CA PHE A 134 9.05 6.21 -10.65
C PHE A 134 7.89 7.10 -11.15
N PRO A 135 7.17 6.75 -12.25
CA PRO A 135 5.93 7.43 -12.63
C PRO A 135 4.85 7.46 -11.53
N HIS A 136 4.70 6.36 -10.79
CA HIS A 136 3.75 6.27 -9.68
C HIS A 136 4.08 7.31 -8.62
N GLU A 137 5.31 7.29 -8.10
CA GLU A 137 5.75 8.19 -7.04
C GLU A 137 5.78 9.66 -7.47
N LEU A 138 6.15 9.92 -8.73
CA LEU A 138 6.09 11.27 -9.29
C LEU A 138 4.65 11.77 -9.42
N GLY A 139 3.68 10.86 -9.59
CA GLY A 139 2.25 11.17 -9.53
C GLY A 139 1.80 11.75 -8.20
N HIS A 140 2.25 11.18 -7.08
CA HIS A 140 1.99 11.73 -5.74
C HIS A 140 2.58 13.12 -5.56
N ILE A 141 3.79 13.34 -6.05
CA ILE A 141 4.44 14.66 -5.99
C ILE A 141 3.60 15.69 -6.74
N LEU A 142 3.20 15.38 -7.97
CA LEU A 142 2.34 16.24 -8.80
C LEU A 142 1.02 16.57 -8.09
N LEU A 143 0.32 15.55 -7.59
CA LEU A 143 -0.97 15.74 -6.93
C LEU A 143 -0.85 16.63 -5.68
N LYS A 144 0.19 16.40 -4.88
CA LYS A 144 0.50 17.20 -3.68
C LYS A 144 0.87 18.65 -4.00
N GLN A 145 1.61 18.89 -5.10
CA GLN A 145 1.97 20.24 -5.53
C GLN A 145 0.77 21.02 -6.08
N LEU A 146 -0.11 20.35 -6.83
CA LEU A 146 -1.29 20.98 -7.44
C LEU A 146 -2.38 21.32 -6.42
N GLY A 147 -2.78 20.37 -5.57
CA GLY A 147 -4.01 20.48 -4.76
C GLY A 147 -3.81 20.45 -3.24
N ARG A 148 -2.70 19.89 -2.75
CA ARG A 148 -2.49 19.44 -1.34
C ARG A 148 -3.69 18.66 -0.79
N LEU A 149 -3.60 17.33 -0.83
CA LEU A 149 -4.59 16.48 -0.16
C LEU A 149 -4.42 16.57 1.36
N GLU A 150 -5.50 16.91 2.04
CA GLU A 150 -5.62 16.78 3.49
C GLU A 150 -6.07 15.36 3.81
N LEU A 151 -5.09 14.45 3.94
CA LEU A 151 -5.34 13.05 4.33
C LEU A 151 -5.77 12.98 5.80
N SER A 152 -7.02 13.35 6.08
CA SER A 152 -7.66 13.32 7.41
C SER A 152 -8.39 11.99 7.69
N GLY A 153 -8.14 10.98 6.86
CA GLY A 153 -8.80 9.68 6.90
C GLY A 153 -8.58 8.90 8.19
N GLY A 154 -9.62 8.18 8.61
CA GLY A 154 -9.59 7.31 9.78
C GLY A 154 -8.99 5.93 9.53
N ALA A 155 -8.64 5.58 8.29
CA ALA A 155 -8.04 4.29 7.98
C ALA A 155 -6.67 4.14 8.68
N ASN A 156 -6.42 3.00 9.30
CA ASN A 156 -5.17 2.71 10.02
C ASN A 156 -4.45 1.46 9.50
N GLN A 157 -4.81 1.03 8.30
CA GLN A 157 -4.25 -0.12 7.60
C GLN A 157 -3.19 0.35 6.59
N VAL A 158 -2.20 -0.49 6.32
CA VAL A 158 -1.23 -0.23 5.26
C VAL A 158 -1.89 -0.38 3.89
N HIS A 159 -1.61 0.59 3.02
CA HIS A 159 -2.03 0.68 1.64
C HIS A 159 -1.62 -0.54 0.82
N ALA A 160 -2.57 -1.06 0.06
CA ALA A 160 -2.35 -2.03 -0.99
C ALA A 160 -3.58 -2.01 -1.88
N ILE A 161 -3.43 -2.35 -3.15
CA ILE A 161 -4.47 -2.11 -4.15
C ILE A 161 -5.85 -2.72 -3.83
N GLY A 162 -5.86 -3.84 -3.10
CA GLY A 162 -7.07 -4.54 -2.68
C GLY A 162 -7.67 -4.06 -1.35
N VAL A 163 -6.90 -3.31 -0.55
CA VAL A 163 -7.28 -2.82 0.77
C VAL A 163 -8.29 -1.68 0.62
N ARG A 164 -9.27 -1.66 1.53
CA ARG A 164 -10.13 -0.49 1.67
C ARG A 164 -9.46 0.52 2.61
N THR A 165 -9.20 1.71 2.09
CA THR A 165 -8.63 2.84 2.81
C THR A 165 -9.71 3.89 3.07
N ASP A 166 -9.37 5.18 3.07
CA ASP A 166 -10.32 6.28 2.98
C ASP A 166 -10.38 6.85 1.55
N PRO A 167 -11.45 7.58 1.17
CA PRO A 167 -11.58 8.15 -0.18
C PRO A 167 -10.42 9.05 -0.63
N GLY A 168 -9.77 9.75 0.29
CA GLY A 168 -8.67 10.66 -0.05
C GLY A 168 -7.37 9.89 -0.32
N VAL A 169 -7.03 8.93 0.53
CA VAL A 169 -5.95 7.99 0.29
C VAL A 169 -6.19 7.17 -0.96
N ALA A 170 -7.39 6.63 -1.15
CA ALA A 170 -7.75 5.87 -2.35
C ALA A 170 -7.59 6.70 -3.63
N PHE A 171 -7.83 8.01 -3.53
CA PHE A 171 -7.57 8.94 -4.62
C PHE A 171 -6.08 9.18 -4.85
N ASP A 172 -5.29 9.42 -3.80
CA ASP A 172 -3.84 9.61 -3.90
C ASP A 172 -3.14 8.38 -4.50
N GLU A 173 -3.34 7.21 -3.89
CA GLU A 173 -2.80 5.92 -4.33
C GLU A 173 -3.33 5.53 -5.72
N GLY A 174 -4.64 5.65 -5.96
CA GLY A 174 -5.19 5.40 -7.29
C GLY A 174 -4.60 6.33 -8.37
N PHE A 175 -4.25 7.56 -8.00
CA PHE A 175 -3.57 8.51 -8.88
C PHE A 175 -2.10 8.12 -9.14
N GLY A 176 -1.37 7.58 -8.16
CA GLY A 176 -0.05 6.98 -8.43
C GLY A 176 -0.14 5.72 -9.29
N GLU A 177 -1.01 4.78 -8.91
CA GLU A 177 -1.14 3.46 -9.52
C GLU A 177 -1.52 3.50 -10.99
N HIS A 178 -2.40 4.41 -11.42
CA HIS A 178 -2.78 4.46 -12.83
C HIS A 178 -1.61 4.86 -13.74
N PHE A 179 -0.64 5.66 -13.26
CA PHE A 179 0.58 5.95 -14.01
C PHE A 179 1.49 4.74 -14.15
N GLN A 180 1.53 3.86 -13.14
CA GLN A 180 2.25 2.59 -13.23
C GLN A 180 1.69 1.71 -14.36
N ILE A 181 0.37 1.71 -14.54
CA ILE A 181 -0.31 0.98 -15.62
C ILE A 181 0.00 1.62 -16.97
N LEU A 182 -0.05 2.95 -17.07
CA LEU A 182 0.29 3.68 -18.29
C LEU A 182 1.76 3.47 -18.69
N ALA A 183 2.66 3.28 -17.72
CA ALA A 183 4.06 2.94 -17.99
C ALA A 183 4.25 1.63 -18.75
N LEU A 184 3.39 0.64 -18.47
CA LEU A 184 3.38 -0.62 -19.19
C LEU A 184 2.70 -0.50 -20.55
N ASP A 185 1.62 0.27 -20.65
CA ASP A 185 0.83 0.45 -21.89
C ASP A 185 1.52 1.37 -22.93
N ASP A 186 2.54 2.14 -22.54
CA ASP A 186 3.15 3.14 -23.42
C ASP A 186 3.92 2.50 -24.60
N PRO A 187 3.63 2.90 -25.86
CA PRO A 187 4.26 2.32 -27.05
C PRO A 187 5.75 2.63 -27.19
N ASP A 188 6.32 3.53 -26.38
CA ASP A 188 7.74 3.86 -26.32
C ASP A 188 8.42 3.29 -25.05
N ALA A 189 7.69 2.51 -24.23
CA ALA A 189 8.25 1.78 -23.10
C ALA A 189 9.42 0.89 -23.53
N ALA A 190 10.35 0.63 -22.61
CA ALA A 190 11.50 -0.23 -22.85
C ALA A 190 11.06 -1.59 -23.41
N PRO A 191 11.78 -2.17 -24.40
CA PRO A 191 11.40 -3.45 -25.01
C PRO A 191 11.17 -4.56 -23.99
N GLU A 192 12.00 -4.62 -22.95
CA GLU A 192 11.92 -5.59 -21.85
C GLU A 192 10.66 -5.37 -21.01
N THR A 193 10.33 -4.12 -20.69
CA THR A 193 9.09 -3.76 -19.97
C THR A 193 7.86 -4.13 -20.78
N ARG A 194 7.88 -3.90 -22.10
CA ARG A 194 6.78 -4.29 -22.99
C ARG A 194 6.64 -5.80 -23.12
N ALA A 195 7.74 -6.54 -23.06
CA ALA A 195 7.72 -8.00 -23.12
C ALA A 195 6.94 -8.62 -21.95
N LEU A 196 6.84 -7.93 -20.80
CA LEU A 196 6.00 -8.36 -19.67
C LEU A 196 4.54 -8.55 -20.06
N LEU A 197 4.02 -7.73 -20.97
CA LEU A 197 2.62 -7.82 -21.41
C LEU A 197 2.30 -9.11 -22.17
N ALA A 198 3.31 -9.71 -22.80
CA ALA A 198 3.20 -11.00 -23.46
C ALA A 198 3.37 -12.19 -22.49
N ASP A 199 3.93 -11.96 -21.29
CA ASP A 199 4.17 -13.00 -20.29
C ASP A 199 2.90 -13.32 -19.48
N ARG A 200 2.05 -14.17 -20.06
CA ARG A 200 0.88 -14.72 -19.34
C ARG A 200 1.26 -15.55 -18.12
N GLN A 201 2.50 -16.05 -18.00
CA GLN A 201 2.90 -16.85 -16.83
C GLN A 201 2.97 -16.02 -15.56
N ALA A 202 3.29 -14.72 -15.65
CA ALA A 202 3.27 -13.83 -14.50
C ALA A 202 1.87 -13.74 -13.86
N LEU A 203 0.83 -13.56 -14.68
CA LEU A 203 -0.56 -13.53 -14.22
C LEU A 203 -0.98 -14.88 -13.61
N LEU A 204 -0.67 -16.00 -14.28
CA LEU A 204 -1.01 -17.34 -13.78
C LEU A 204 -0.35 -17.62 -12.42
N LYS A 205 0.92 -17.24 -12.24
CA LYS A 205 1.63 -17.36 -10.96
C LYS A 205 1.01 -16.48 -9.88
N ALA A 206 0.59 -15.26 -10.23
CA ALA A 206 -0.10 -14.37 -9.31
C ALA A 206 -1.44 -14.96 -8.85
N GLU A 207 -2.23 -15.49 -9.80
CA GLU A 207 -3.48 -16.20 -9.53
C GLU A 207 -3.26 -17.44 -8.65
N GLU A 208 -2.23 -18.24 -8.93
CA GLU A 208 -1.88 -19.41 -8.12
C GLU A 208 -1.51 -19.02 -6.69
N ARG A 209 -0.71 -17.97 -6.50
CA ARG A 209 -0.31 -17.46 -5.18
C ARG A 209 -1.52 -16.95 -4.39
N LEU A 210 -2.43 -16.20 -5.02
CA LEU A 210 -3.67 -15.71 -4.40
C LEU A 210 -4.62 -16.87 -4.06
N ALA A 211 -4.77 -17.86 -4.96
CA ALA A 211 -5.57 -19.06 -4.68
C ALA A 211 -4.98 -19.89 -3.54
N GLY A 212 -3.65 -20.02 -3.49
CA GLY A 212 -2.92 -20.65 -2.40
C GLY A 212 -3.13 -19.92 -1.07
N TYR A 213 -3.02 -18.59 -1.07
CA TYR A 213 -3.31 -17.76 0.10
C TYR A 213 -4.75 -17.94 0.59
N ARG A 214 -5.73 -17.90 -0.31
CA ARG A 214 -7.14 -18.16 0.00
C ARG A 214 -7.32 -19.54 0.65
N ARG A 215 -6.76 -20.60 0.06
CA ARG A 215 -6.82 -21.96 0.63
C ARG A 215 -6.25 -22.02 2.03
N ASP A 216 -5.09 -21.39 2.25
CA ASP A 216 -4.40 -21.36 3.53
C ASP A 216 -5.20 -20.64 4.63
N VAL A 217 -5.85 -19.53 4.28
CA VAL A 217 -6.70 -18.76 5.22
C VAL A 217 -8.03 -19.45 5.50
N LEU A 218 -8.60 -20.15 4.51
CA LEU A 218 -9.87 -20.89 4.66
C LEU A 218 -9.74 -22.22 5.41
N ALA A 219 -8.55 -22.82 5.40
CA ALA A 219 -8.33 -24.13 5.99
C ALA A 219 -8.52 -24.10 7.51
N ARG A 220 -9.42 -24.95 8.02
CA ARG A 220 -9.56 -25.19 9.48
C ARG A 220 -8.27 -25.74 10.11
N PHE A 221 -7.49 -26.45 9.30
CA PHE A 221 -6.20 -26.99 9.67
C PHE A 221 -5.25 -26.92 8.47
N ALA A 222 -4.35 -25.95 8.47
CA ALA A 222 -3.28 -25.81 7.49
C ALA A 222 -1.91 -26.01 8.17
N PRO A 223 -1.43 -27.26 8.28
CA PRO A 223 -0.15 -27.55 8.92
C PRO A 223 1.03 -26.91 8.16
N PHE A 224 0.81 -26.45 6.93
CA PHE A 224 1.77 -25.72 6.09
C PHE A 224 1.06 -24.61 5.31
N ALA A 225 0.59 -23.58 6.02
CA ALA A 225 0.00 -22.37 5.43
C ALA A 225 1.06 -21.51 4.69
N ARG A 226 1.73 -22.12 3.71
CA ARG A 226 2.92 -21.62 3.02
C ARG A 226 2.68 -20.22 2.46
N HIS A 227 1.57 -20.01 1.76
CA HIS A 227 1.29 -18.75 1.10
C HIS A 227 0.98 -17.64 2.10
N ARG A 228 0.32 -17.96 3.21
CA ARG A 228 0.09 -17.02 4.32
C ARG A 228 1.40 -16.60 5.00
N MET A 229 2.26 -17.56 5.33
CA MET A 229 3.54 -17.27 6.01
C MET A 229 4.53 -16.52 5.12
N THR A 230 4.51 -16.81 3.82
CA THR A 230 5.43 -16.19 2.87
C THR A 230 4.85 -14.96 2.19
N THR A 231 3.65 -14.51 2.56
CA THR A 231 3.01 -13.31 1.95
C THR A 231 3.96 -12.12 1.85
N PRO A 232 4.74 -11.75 2.88
CA PRO A 232 5.67 -10.61 2.76
C PRO A 232 6.74 -10.76 1.67
N LEU A 233 7.06 -11.99 1.25
CA LEU A 233 8.10 -12.26 0.23
C LEU A 233 7.56 -12.21 -1.20
N TRP A 234 6.27 -12.46 -1.40
CA TRP A 234 5.70 -12.60 -2.74
C TRP A 234 4.63 -11.55 -3.07
N PHE A 235 4.05 -10.90 -2.06
CA PHE A 235 2.86 -10.07 -2.24
C PHE A 235 3.14 -8.86 -3.12
N SER A 236 4.23 -8.12 -2.92
CA SER A 236 4.57 -6.96 -3.75
C SER A 236 4.70 -7.32 -5.24
N GLN A 237 5.29 -8.48 -5.55
CA GLN A 237 5.37 -8.97 -6.94
C GLN A 237 3.99 -9.33 -7.51
N VAL A 238 3.14 -9.97 -6.71
CA VAL A 238 1.77 -10.30 -7.12
C VAL A 238 0.97 -9.03 -7.31
N GLU A 239 1.13 -8.06 -6.41
CA GLU A 239 0.49 -6.77 -6.45
C GLU A 239 0.82 -6.07 -7.77
N ALA A 240 2.10 -5.89 -8.11
CA ALA A 240 2.50 -5.27 -9.37
C ALA A 240 1.83 -5.90 -10.62
N VAL A 241 1.69 -7.23 -10.65
CA VAL A 241 0.99 -7.94 -11.73
C VAL A 241 -0.51 -7.65 -11.73
N ILE A 242 -1.18 -7.77 -10.58
CA ILE A 242 -2.63 -7.56 -10.50
C ILE A 242 -3.02 -6.09 -10.63
N ARG A 243 -2.16 -5.14 -10.24
CA ARG A 243 -2.35 -3.70 -10.52
C ARG A 243 -2.56 -3.47 -12.01
N TYR A 244 -1.81 -4.15 -12.87
CA TYR A 244 -2.04 -4.05 -14.31
C TYR A 244 -3.31 -4.76 -14.77
N TYR A 245 -3.41 -6.07 -14.53
CA TYR A 245 -4.49 -6.87 -15.13
C TYR A 245 -5.85 -6.63 -14.51
N TYR A 246 -5.93 -6.49 -13.18
CA TYR A 246 -7.20 -6.45 -12.46
C TYR A 246 -7.81 -5.06 -12.37
N VAL A 247 -7.01 -4.00 -12.43
CA VAL A 247 -7.51 -2.63 -12.61
C VAL A 247 -8.19 -2.49 -13.96
N LYS A 248 -7.53 -2.92 -15.05
CA LYS A 248 -8.09 -2.88 -16.41
C LYS A 248 -9.37 -3.71 -16.51
N ALA A 249 -9.40 -4.87 -15.85
CA ALA A 249 -10.59 -5.73 -15.77
C ALA A 249 -11.64 -5.26 -14.74
N ASN A 250 -11.42 -4.14 -14.05
CA ASN A 250 -12.30 -3.60 -13.01
C ASN A 250 -12.68 -4.61 -11.90
N ARG A 251 -11.77 -5.54 -11.56
CA ARG A 251 -12.07 -6.60 -10.57
C ARG A 251 -12.21 -6.05 -9.15
N PHE A 252 -11.57 -4.93 -8.83
CA PHE A 252 -11.64 -4.32 -7.49
C PHE A 252 -13.00 -3.67 -7.20
N ALA A 253 -13.86 -3.46 -8.21
CA ALA A 253 -15.21 -2.92 -8.04
C ALA A 253 -16.21 -3.95 -7.50
N ARG A 254 -15.82 -5.23 -7.40
CA ARG A 254 -16.68 -6.32 -6.94
C ARG A 254 -16.25 -6.86 -5.58
N GLU A 255 -17.19 -7.48 -4.90
CA GLU A 255 -16.96 -8.09 -3.60
C GLU A 255 -16.02 -9.30 -3.70
N ALA A 256 -15.11 -9.43 -2.74
CA ALA A 256 -14.35 -10.66 -2.55
C ALA A 256 -15.28 -11.75 -1.99
N VAL A 257 -15.12 -13.00 -2.44
CA VAL A 257 -15.89 -14.11 -1.90
C VAL A 257 -15.38 -14.45 -0.50
N ILE A 258 -16.20 -14.22 0.53
CA ILE A 258 -15.90 -14.56 1.92
C ILE A 258 -16.96 -15.53 2.44
N PRO A 259 -16.60 -16.77 2.82
CA PRO A 259 -17.57 -17.72 3.35
C PRO A 259 -18.21 -17.23 4.65
N GLY A 260 -19.55 -17.26 4.73
CA GLY A 260 -20.27 -16.79 5.92
C GLY A 260 -19.95 -17.59 7.19
N ASP A 261 -19.60 -18.88 7.06
CA ASP A 261 -19.14 -19.70 8.19
C ASP A 261 -17.77 -19.26 8.73
N LEU A 262 -16.89 -18.74 7.85
CA LEU A 262 -15.62 -18.15 8.26
C LEU A 262 -15.85 -16.87 9.07
N ILE A 263 -16.74 -15.99 8.62
CA ILE A 263 -17.05 -14.72 9.32
C ILE A 263 -17.49 -14.98 10.77
N ARG A 264 -18.31 -16.02 11.01
CA ARG A 264 -18.76 -16.40 12.36
C ARG A 264 -17.67 -17.06 13.20
N ARG A 265 -16.79 -17.84 12.56
CA ARG A 265 -15.75 -18.66 13.21
C ARG A 265 -14.49 -17.87 13.55
N ASP A 266 -14.00 -17.10 12.59
CA ASP A 266 -12.72 -16.42 12.62
C ASP A 266 -12.81 -15.14 11.79
N LEU A 267 -13.27 -14.09 12.47
CA LEU A 267 -13.49 -12.77 11.89
C LEU A 267 -12.21 -12.16 11.32
N TYR A 268 -11.06 -12.46 11.93
CA TYR A 268 -9.79 -11.90 11.48
C TYR A 268 -9.31 -12.57 10.19
N SER A 269 -9.46 -13.89 10.04
CA SER A 269 -9.21 -14.55 8.76
C SER A 269 -10.17 -14.08 7.66
N ALA A 270 -11.43 -13.80 7.99
CA ALA A 270 -12.36 -13.18 7.05
C ALA A 270 -11.90 -11.77 6.63
N TYR A 271 -11.43 -10.96 7.58
CA TYR A 271 -10.84 -9.64 7.33
C TYR A 271 -9.61 -9.70 6.42
N LEU A 272 -8.73 -10.68 6.62
CA LEU A 272 -7.55 -10.88 5.76
C LEU A 272 -7.98 -11.19 4.31
N LEU A 273 -9.02 -11.99 4.11
CA LEU A 273 -9.53 -12.26 2.75
C LEU A 273 -10.17 -11.01 2.14
N ASP A 274 -10.94 -10.26 2.92
CA ASP A 274 -11.63 -9.04 2.47
C ASP A 274 -10.66 -7.97 1.93
N ASN A 275 -9.47 -7.86 2.53
CA ASN A 275 -8.51 -6.80 2.21
C ASN A 275 -7.36 -7.26 1.29
N VAL A 276 -7.11 -8.56 1.15
CA VAL A 276 -6.02 -9.10 0.30
C VAL A 276 -6.56 -9.59 -1.04
N MET A 277 -7.76 -10.17 -1.07
CA MET A 277 -8.27 -10.81 -2.27
C MET A 277 -8.92 -9.80 -3.20
N PRO A 278 -8.66 -9.86 -4.52
CA PRO A 278 -9.45 -9.12 -5.49
C PRO A 278 -10.92 -9.59 -5.47
N GLY A 279 -11.81 -8.77 -6.01
CA GLY A 279 -13.20 -9.11 -6.19
C GLY A 279 -13.41 -10.28 -7.15
N ASP A 280 -14.48 -11.05 -6.92
CA ASP A 280 -14.93 -12.07 -7.87
C ASP A 280 -15.53 -11.38 -9.09
N PRO A 281 -15.07 -11.68 -10.33
CA PRO A 281 -15.66 -11.13 -11.56
C PRO A 281 -17.16 -11.35 -11.70
N HIS A 282 -17.70 -12.39 -11.06
CA HIS A 282 -19.13 -12.71 -11.05
C HIS A 282 -19.81 -12.35 -9.73
N GLY A 283 -19.05 -11.79 -8.78
CA GLY A 283 -19.55 -11.35 -7.48
C GLY A 283 -20.40 -10.07 -7.59
N PRO A 284 -21.18 -9.76 -6.54
CA PRO A 284 -21.94 -8.53 -6.48
C PRO A 284 -21.02 -7.30 -6.52
N PRO A 285 -21.51 -6.16 -7.02
CA PRO A 285 -20.77 -4.90 -6.94
C PRO A 285 -20.60 -4.49 -5.47
N LYS A 286 -19.47 -3.86 -5.16
CA LYS A 286 -19.29 -3.09 -3.92
C LYS A 286 -20.29 -1.91 -3.89
N SER A 287 -20.57 -1.37 -2.71
CA SER A 287 -21.28 -0.09 -2.60
C SER A 287 -20.45 1.05 -3.22
N PRO A 288 -21.07 2.16 -3.67
CA PRO A 288 -20.33 3.27 -4.27
C PRO A 288 -19.30 3.90 -3.33
N ALA A 289 -19.62 4.02 -2.04
CA ALA A 289 -18.67 4.52 -1.05
C ALA A 289 -17.49 3.55 -0.84
N ARG A 290 -17.72 2.24 -0.90
CA ARG A 290 -16.65 1.24 -0.82
C ARG A 290 -15.80 1.19 -2.09
N MET A 291 -16.38 1.43 -3.25
CA MET A 291 -15.65 1.64 -4.50
C MET A 291 -14.80 2.92 -4.44
N LEU A 292 -15.35 4.01 -3.89
CA LEU A 292 -14.63 5.28 -3.75
C LEU A 292 -13.43 5.17 -2.79
N ALA A 293 -13.53 4.32 -1.78
CA ALA A 293 -12.47 4.01 -0.82
C ALA A 293 -11.54 2.85 -1.24
N SER A 294 -11.47 2.53 -2.54
CA SER A 294 -10.63 1.43 -3.07
C SER A 294 -9.65 1.96 -4.11
N GLU A 295 -8.35 1.90 -3.78
CA GLU A 295 -7.22 2.33 -4.63
C GLU A 295 -7.36 1.74 -6.05
N GLY A 296 -7.57 0.42 -6.15
CA GLY A 296 -7.71 -0.25 -7.44
C GLY A 296 -8.94 0.15 -8.27
N VAL A 297 -10.03 0.61 -7.65
CA VAL A 297 -11.19 1.14 -8.39
C VAL A 297 -10.91 2.55 -8.89
N ILE A 298 -10.28 3.39 -8.07
CA ILE A 298 -9.92 4.74 -8.48
C ILE A 298 -8.86 4.72 -9.57
N SER A 299 -7.85 3.87 -9.44
CA SER A 299 -6.87 3.60 -10.49
C SER A 299 -7.56 3.17 -11.81
N ALA A 300 -8.61 2.35 -11.72
CA ALA A 300 -9.39 1.91 -12.89
C ALA A 300 -10.18 3.05 -13.54
N LEU A 301 -10.71 3.97 -12.74
CA LEU A 301 -11.41 5.16 -13.21
C LEU A 301 -10.45 6.13 -13.91
N LEU A 302 -9.32 6.44 -13.27
CA LEU A 302 -8.33 7.35 -13.80
C LEU A 302 -7.66 6.80 -15.06
N HIS A 303 -7.40 5.49 -15.14
CA HIS A 303 -6.91 4.85 -16.35
C HIS A 303 -7.90 5.00 -17.52
N ARG A 304 -9.21 4.80 -17.30
CA ARG A 304 -10.23 4.98 -18.34
C ARG A 304 -10.36 6.42 -18.80
N TRP A 305 -10.24 7.39 -17.89
CA TRP A 305 -10.20 8.79 -18.29
C TRP A 305 -8.95 9.11 -19.10
N ALA A 306 -7.77 8.68 -18.62
CA ALA A 306 -6.49 8.90 -19.29
C ALA A 306 -6.37 8.21 -20.65
N THR A 307 -7.15 7.16 -20.90
CA THR A 307 -7.16 6.40 -22.16
C THR A 307 -8.34 6.75 -23.07
N SER A 308 -9.34 7.51 -22.59
CA SER A 308 -10.51 7.93 -23.36
C SER A 308 -10.12 8.82 -24.54
N ALA A 309 -10.42 8.36 -25.75
CA ALA A 309 -10.20 9.14 -26.97
C ALA A 309 -10.98 10.47 -26.97
N GLU A 310 -12.19 10.48 -26.40
CA GLU A 310 -13.02 11.70 -26.32
C GLU A 310 -12.36 12.76 -25.42
N LEU A 311 -11.83 12.35 -24.27
CA LEU A 311 -11.14 13.27 -23.36
C LEU A 311 -9.80 13.71 -23.93
N ARG A 312 -9.01 12.78 -24.49
CA ARG A 312 -7.66 13.05 -25.01
C ARG A 312 -7.64 13.93 -26.25
N ASN A 313 -8.59 13.76 -27.16
CA ASN A 313 -8.59 14.45 -28.45
C ASN A 313 -9.37 15.77 -28.46
N ARG A 314 -10.02 16.12 -27.34
CA ARG A 314 -10.70 17.40 -27.17
C ARG A 314 -9.72 18.44 -26.61
N TYR A 315 -9.00 19.06 -27.54
CA TYR A 315 -8.02 20.11 -27.25
C TYR A 315 -8.68 21.43 -26.89
N ARG A 316 -7.97 22.26 -26.13
CA ARG A 316 -8.31 23.64 -25.81
C ARG A 316 -7.60 24.61 -26.76
N ASP A 317 -7.85 25.89 -26.59
CA ASP A 317 -7.15 26.93 -27.35
C ASP A 317 -5.70 27.11 -26.86
N ASP A 318 -4.90 27.84 -27.62
CA ASP A 318 -3.49 28.09 -27.25
C ASP A 318 -3.35 28.90 -25.96
N LEU A 319 -4.36 29.70 -25.57
CA LEU A 319 -4.33 30.46 -24.32
C LEU A 319 -4.36 29.53 -23.11
N PHE A 320 -5.12 28.43 -23.19
CA PHE A 320 -5.11 27.40 -22.15
C PHE A 320 -3.70 26.80 -21.97
N TYR A 321 -3.05 26.39 -23.07
CA TYR A 321 -1.73 25.75 -22.99
C TYR A 321 -0.60 26.72 -22.65
N ALA A 322 -0.73 27.99 -23.01
CA ALA A 322 0.25 29.03 -22.68
C ALA A 322 0.46 29.17 -21.17
N ARG A 323 -0.56 28.87 -20.35
CA ARG A 323 -0.44 28.83 -18.88
C ARG A 323 0.57 27.78 -18.41
N PHE A 324 0.76 26.69 -19.15
CA PHE A 324 1.74 25.65 -18.89
C PHE A 324 3.09 25.91 -19.58
N GLY A 325 3.23 27.05 -20.27
CA GLY A 325 4.40 27.33 -21.10
C GLY A 325 4.51 26.43 -22.34
N ALA A 326 3.38 25.95 -22.84
CA ALA A 326 3.29 25.08 -24.01
C ALA A 326 2.38 25.69 -25.09
N THR A 327 2.52 25.20 -26.32
CA THR A 327 1.58 25.44 -27.43
C THR A 327 0.75 24.19 -27.70
N ARG A 328 -0.42 24.33 -28.33
CA ARG A 328 -1.24 23.17 -28.70
C ARG A 328 -0.48 22.15 -29.56
N ALA A 329 0.46 22.60 -30.40
CA ALA A 329 1.23 21.74 -31.29
C ALA A 329 2.24 20.84 -30.56
N GLU A 330 2.70 21.24 -29.36
CA GLU A 330 3.65 20.49 -28.54
C GLU A 330 2.96 19.46 -27.64
N VAL A 331 1.65 19.58 -27.45
CA VAL A 331 0.86 18.76 -26.54
C VAL A 331 0.27 17.58 -27.29
N GLY A 332 0.66 16.36 -26.89
CA GLY A 332 0.06 15.13 -27.41
C GLY A 332 -1.31 14.82 -26.78
N PRO A 333 -2.06 13.82 -27.30
CA PRO A 333 -3.41 13.55 -26.80
C PRO A 333 -3.47 13.10 -25.34
N ALA A 334 -2.47 12.33 -24.87
CA ALA A 334 -2.40 11.93 -23.45
C ALA A 334 -2.09 13.16 -22.59
N GLU A 335 -1.07 13.93 -22.99
CA GLU A 335 -0.65 15.15 -22.34
C GLU A 335 -1.80 16.15 -22.21
N ASN A 336 -2.62 16.32 -23.26
CA ASN A 336 -3.79 17.19 -23.25
C ASN A 336 -4.77 16.86 -22.10
N TYR A 337 -5.09 15.58 -21.91
CA TYR A 337 -5.93 15.15 -20.81
C TYR A 337 -5.30 15.53 -19.46
N PHE A 338 -4.02 15.22 -19.26
CA PHE A 338 -3.35 15.50 -17.98
C PHE A 338 -3.23 16.99 -17.68
N LEU A 339 -2.95 17.85 -18.66
CA LEU A 339 -2.92 19.30 -18.42
C LEU A 339 -4.30 19.84 -18.01
N LYS A 340 -5.40 19.33 -18.58
CA LYS A 340 -6.76 19.62 -18.13
C LYS A 340 -7.02 19.11 -16.71
N SER A 341 -6.58 17.89 -16.40
CA SER A 341 -6.67 17.34 -15.05
C SER A 341 -5.91 18.19 -14.03
N PHE A 342 -4.69 18.61 -14.34
CA PHE A 342 -3.86 19.46 -13.47
C PHE A 342 -4.53 20.80 -13.22
N PHE A 343 -5.08 21.43 -14.26
CA PHE A 343 -5.88 22.64 -14.12
C PHE A 343 -7.05 22.44 -13.15
N ALA A 344 -7.88 21.40 -13.37
CA ALA A 344 -9.04 21.14 -12.52
C ALA A 344 -8.65 20.83 -11.06
N ILE A 345 -7.56 20.08 -10.84
CA ILE A 345 -7.05 19.76 -9.50
C ILE A 345 -6.57 21.03 -8.80
N HIS A 346 -5.80 21.88 -9.48
CA HIS A 346 -5.27 23.10 -8.87
C HIS A 346 -6.38 24.09 -8.50
N GLU A 347 -7.33 24.31 -9.41
CA GLU A 347 -8.40 25.30 -9.25
C GLU A 347 -9.41 24.90 -8.17
N LYS A 348 -9.69 23.60 -8.03
CA LYS A 348 -10.77 23.10 -7.17
C LYS A 348 -10.30 22.33 -5.94
N LYS A 349 -9.02 21.93 -5.90
CA LYS A 349 -8.37 21.21 -4.79
C LYS A 349 -9.21 20.03 -4.29
N PRO A 350 -9.62 19.11 -5.18
CA PRO A 350 -10.46 17.98 -4.80
C PRO A 350 -9.73 17.11 -3.77
N GLN A 351 -10.47 16.64 -2.76
CA GLN A 351 -9.92 15.79 -1.69
C GLN A 351 -10.15 14.29 -1.94
N ASP A 352 -10.93 13.94 -2.94
CA ASP A 352 -11.22 12.56 -3.34
C ASP A 352 -11.59 12.50 -4.85
N ALA A 353 -11.76 11.29 -5.37
CA ALA A 353 -12.08 11.08 -6.78
C ALA A 353 -13.47 11.59 -7.20
N ALA A 354 -14.44 11.66 -6.27
CA ALA A 354 -15.77 12.18 -6.57
C ALA A 354 -15.75 13.70 -6.74
N GLN A 355 -15.04 14.39 -5.84
CA GLN A 355 -14.75 15.81 -5.94
C GLN A 355 -13.91 16.12 -7.18
N PHE A 356 -12.95 15.26 -7.54
CA PHE A 356 -12.17 15.45 -8.77
C PHE A 356 -13.05 15.31 -10.03
N ALA A 357 -13.94 14.32 -10.07
CA ALA A 357 -14.90 14.21 -11.16
C ALA A 357 -15.78 15.47 -11.27
N ALA A 358 -16.26 16.01 -10.15
CA ALA A 358 -17.03 17.25 -10.12
C ALA A 358 -16.20 18.45 -10.61
N ALA A 359 -14.98 18.61 -10.10
CA ALA A 359 -14.05 19.66 -10.48
C ALA A 359 -13.74 19.66 -11.98
N TYR A 360 -13.49 18.49 -12.56
CA TYR A 360 -13.24 18.34 -13.98
C TYR A 360 -14.47 18.72 -14.81
N LYS A 361 -15.65 18.21 -14.45
CA LYS A 361 -16.91 18.55 -15.14
C LYS A 361 -17.24 20.03 -15.10
N THR A 362 -16.99 20.70 -13.97
CA THR A 362 -17.17 22.15 -13.85
C THR A 362 -16.18 22.93 -14.73
N SER A 363 -14.94 22.46 -14.82
CA SER A 363 -13.89 23.12 -15.62
C SER A 363 -14.07 22.89 -17.13
N PHE A 364 -14.63 21.74 -17.50
CA PHE A 364 -14.75 21.27 -18.89
C PHE A 364 -16.14 20.65 -19.14
N PRO A 365 -17.21 21.47 -19.15
CA PRO A 365 -18.58 20.98 -19.22
C PRO A 365 -18.90 20.23 -20.51
N ASP A 366 -18.21 20.54 -21.62
CA ASP A 366 -18.32 19.85 -22.90
C ASP A 366 -17.79 18.41 -22.87
N GLU A 367 -17.04 18.03 -21.83
CA GLU A 367 -16.50 16.68 -21.59
C GLU A 367 -17.24 15.91 -20.50
N ALA A 368 -18.30 16.50 -19.91
CA ALA A 368 -18.96 15.92 -18.74
C ALA A 368 -19.57 14.54 -19.00
N ASN A 369 -20.06 14.30 -20.22
CA ASN A 369 -20.63 13.02 -20.62
C ASN A 369 -19.57 11.91 -20.66
N ALA A 370 -18.36 12.19 -21.14
CA ALA A 370 -17.26 11.23 -21.17
C ALA A 370 -16.81 10.85 -19.75
N ILE A 371 -16.74 11.83 -18.85
CA ILE A 371 -16.47 11.59 -17.42
C ILE A 371 -17.56 10.71 -16.81
N ALA A 372 -18.83 11.05 -17.04
CA ALA A 372 -19.97 10.30 -16.51
C ALA A 372 -20.04 8.86 -17.06
N ALA A 373 -19.71 8.65 -18.33
CA ALA A 373 -19.67 7.33 -18.95
C ALA A 373 -18.60 6.43 -18.29
N ALA A 374 -17.39 6.95 -18.10
CA ALA A 374 -16.32 6.20 -17.44
C ALA A 374 -16.61 5.94 -15.94
N VAL A 375 -17.26 6.88 -15.25
CA VAL A 375 -17.76 6.65 -13.88
C VAL A 375 -18.77 5.52 -13.87
N SER A 376 -19.78 5.57 -14.75
CA SER A 376 -20.81 4.52 -14.86
C SER A 376 -20.18 3.16 -15.15
N GLU A 377 -19.18 3.08 -16.02
CA GLU A 377 -18.46 1.82 -16.29
C GLU A 377 -17.71 1.29 -15.07
N CYS A 378 -16.93 2.15 -14.38
CA CYS A 378 -16.13 1.74 -13.23
C CYS A 378 -16.97 1.39 -12.01
N PHE A 379 -18.03 2.15 -11.76
CA PHE A 379 -18.91 1.99 -10.61
C PHE A 379 -20.09 1.05 -10.90
N LEU A 380 -20.02 0.31 -12.02
CA LEU A 380 -20.99 -0.72 -12.41
C LEU A 380 -22.43 -0.18 -12.48
N GLY A 381 -22.58 1.01 -13.07
CA GLY A 381 -23.84 1.74 -13.25
C GLY A 381 -24.26 2.58 -12.04
N GLN A 382 -23.52 2.54 -10.94
CA GLN A 382 -23.84 3.30 -9.74
C GLN A 382 -23.25 4.72 -9.80
N PRO A 383 -23.93 5.73 -9.22
CA PRO A 383 -23.39 7.08 -9.14
C PRO A 383 -22.26 7.16 -8.11
N LEU A 384 -21.38 8.16 -8.26
CA LEU A 384 -20.44 8.52 -7.20
C LEU A 384 -21.22 8.97 -5.95
N PRO A 385 -20.81 8.54 -4.75
CA PRO A 385 -21.49 8.94 -3.52
C PRO A 385 -21.21 10.41 -3.19
N ASP A 386 -22.20 11.09 -2.60
CA ASP A 386 -22.12 12.48 -2.12
C ASP A 386 -22.49 12.54 -0.63
N VAL A 387 -21.87 11.65 0.16
CA VAL A 387 -22.09 11.55 1.60
C VAL A 387 -20.75 11.52 2.33
N PRO A 388 -20.67 12.12 3.53
CA PRO A 388 -19.44 12.11 4.30
C PRO A 388 -19.10 10.70 4.80
N ALA A 389 -17.80 10.43 4.97
CA ALA A 389 -17.34 9.25 5.68
C ALA A 389 -17.68 9.34 7.17
N ILE A 390 -18.11 8.22 7.76
CA ILE A 390 -18.42 8.09 9.19
C ILE A 390 -17.48 7.05 9.78
N TRP A 391 -16.33 7.51 10.27
CA TRP A 391 -15.29 6.64 10.82
C TRP A 391 -15.64 6.11 12.21
N LEU A 392 -15.42 4.81 12.39
CA LEU A 392 -15.74 4.04 13.59
C LEU A 392 -14.54 3.21 14.00
N ALA A 393 -14.27 3.17 15.31
CA ALA A 393 -13.24 2.31 15.89
C ALA A 393 -13.88 1.08 16.56
N SER A 394 -13.56 -0.12 16.08
CA SER A 394 -14.10 -1.38 16.60
C SER A 394 -13.19 -2.00 17.66
N PRO A 395 -13.55 -1.94 18.95
CA PRO A 395 -12.70 -2.47 20.02
C PRO A 395 -12.61 -4.00 19.98
N ARG A 396 -13.57 -4.69 19.34
CA ARG A 396 -13.66 -6.16 19.30
C ARG A 396 -12.75 -6.78 18.24
N LEU A 397 -12.38 -6.04 17.20
CA LEU A 397 -11.46 -6.52 16.17
C LEU A 397 -10.13 -5.79 16.30
N GLN A 398 -9.10 -6.55 16.64
CA GLN A 398 -7.71 -6.09 16.59
C GLN A 398 -7.08 -6.59 15.29
N THR A 399 -6.52 -5.68 14.50
CA THR A 399 -5.78 -5.94 13.25
C THR A 399 -4.28 -5.81 13.48
N GLY A 400 -3.48 -6.22 12.50
CA GLY A 400 -2.04 -5.96 12.54
C GLY A 400 -1.72 -4.53 12.10
N THR A 401 -0.51 -4.07 12.40
CA THR A 401 0.00 -2.77 11.92
C THR A 401 0.01 -2.66 10.39
N THR A 402 0.14 -3.78 9.69
CA THR A 402 0.23 -3.87 8.23
C THR A 402 -0.45 -5.15 7.73
N LEU A 403 -0.73 -5.25 6.42
CA LEU A 403 -1.13 -6.53 5.80
C LEU A 403 -0.08 -7.65 5.96
N PHE A 404 1.17 -7.30 6.26
CA PHE A 404 2.26 -8.24 6.52
C PHE A 404 2.32 -8.66 7.99
N ASP A 405 1.64 -7.94 8.87
CA ASP A 405 1.47 -8.25 10.29
C ASP A 405 0.25 -9.18 10.52
N GLN A 406 0.17 -10.27 9.73
CA GLN A 406 -0.97 -11.20 9.69
C GLN A 406 -1.16 -12.05 10.96
N PHE A 407 -0.29 -11.88 11.94
CA PHE A 407 -0.32 -12.56 13.23
C PHE A 407 -0.45 -11.58 14.39
N ARG A 408 -0.64 -10.28 14.11
CA ARG A 408 -0.90 -9.24 15.12
C ARG A 408 0.23 -9.17 16.15
N GLY A 409 1.46 -9.08 15.64
CA GLY A 409 2.65 -8.76 16.42
C GLY A 409 2.52 -7.44 17.16
N VAL A 410 1.86 -6.46 16.54
CA VAL A 410 1.49 -5.17 17.14
C VAL A 410 0.01 -4.92 16.85
N PRO A 411 -0.90 -5.38 17.71
CA PRO A 411 -2.33 -5.24 17.46
C PRO A 411 -2.74 -3.76 17.46
N ARG A 412 -3.63 -3.40 16.54
CA ARG A 412 -4.29 -2.09 16.47
C ARG A 412 -5.79 -2.28 16.45
N THR A 413 -6.52 -1.36 17.10
CA THR A 413 -7.97 -1.31 17.03
C THR A 413 -8.41 -1.12 15.58
N HIS A 414 -9.25 -1.99 15.05
CA HIS A 414 -9.73 -1.88 13.67
C HIS A 414 -10.59 -0.64 13.48
N THR A 415 -10.40 0.07 12.37
CA THR A 415 -11.18 1.24 12.00
C THR A 415 -11.85 1.04 10.65
N PHE A 416 -13.08 1.53 10.49
CA PHE A 416 -13.78 1.49 9.21
C PHE A 416 -14.77 2.66 9.06
N ASP A 417 -15.08 3.01 7.82
CA ASP A 417 -16.16 3.94 7.48
C ASP A 417 -17.48 3.18 7.34
N LEU A 418 -18.53 3.64 8.03
CA LEU A 418 -19.89 3.08 7.97
C LEU A 418 -20.47 3.06 6.55
N ASN A 419 -20.16 4.06 5.73
CA ASN A 419 -20.69 4.15 4.36
C ASN A 419 -19.93 3.24 3.39
N ALA A 420 -18.64 3.02 3.64
CA ALA A 420 -17.79 2.12 2.86
C ALA A 420 -17.70 0.70 3.46
N VAL A 421 -18.58 0.35 4.40
CA VAL A 421 -18.48 -0.83 5.26
C VAL A 421 -18.65 -2.17 4.51
N SER A 422 -17.96 -3.22 4.96
CA SER A 422 -18.18 -4.60 4.53
C SER A 422 -18.99 -5.37 5.58
N ILE A 423 -19.52 -6.55 5.20
CA ILE A 423 -20.13 -7.46 6.18
C ILE A 423 -19.12 -7.85 7.28
N VAL A 424 -17.84 -8.00 6.94
CA VAL A 424 -16.80 -8.36 7.91
C VAL A 424 -16.61 -7.27 8.97
N ASP A 425 -16.64 -6.00 8.56
CA ASP A 425 -16.53 -4.89 9.51
C ASP A 425 -17.75 -4.82 10.44
N LEU A 426 -18.95 -4.95 9.90
CA LEU A 426 -20.18 -4.91 10.70
C LEU A 426 -20.21 -6.07 11.71
N MET A 427 -19.73 -7.25 11.32
CA MET A 427 -19.61 -8.40 12.23
C MET A 427 -18.55 -8.22 13.32
N SER A 428 -17.73 -7.16 13.25
CA SER A 428 -16.89 -6.73 14.36
C SER A 428 -17.67 -5.96 15.43
N VAL A 429 -18.88 -5.50 15.16
CA VAL A 429 -19.73 -4.81 16.14
C VAL A 429 -20.38 -5.84 17.06
N GLN A 430 -20.23 -5.67 18.38
CA GLN A 430 -20.82 -6.59 19.35
C GLN A 430 -22.36 -6.51 19.29
N GLY A 431 -23.00 -7.68 19.24
CA GLY A 431 -24.46 -7.79 19.10
C GLY A 431 -24.96 -7.78 17.65
N MET A 432 -24.06 -7.61 16.67
CA MET A 432 -24.40 -7.70 15.25
C MET A 432 -24.49 -9.16 14.80
N ASP A 433 -25.58 -9.50 14.10
CA ASP A 433 -25.71 -10.74 13.34
C ASP A 433 -25.57 -10.49 11.83
N LEU A 434 -25.49 -11.56 11.04
CA LEU A 434 -25.25 -11.46 9.60
C LEU A 434 -26.42 -10.83 8.84
N ASP A 435 -27.66 -11.04 9.29
CA ASP A 435 -28.84 -10.53 8.60
C ASP A 435 -28.94 -9.01 8.80
N THR A 436 -28.73 -8.55 10.04
CA THR A 436 -28.65 -7.13 10.40
C THR A 436 -27.44 -6.46 9.73
N ALA A 437 -26.27 -7.12 9.72
CA ALA A 437 -25.09 -6.61 9.00
C ALA A 437 -25.38 -6.46 7.50
N SER A 438 -26.03 -7.45 6.87
CA SER A 438 -26.42 -7.34 5.47
C SER A 438 -27.45 -6.24 5.24
N ALA A 439 -28.37 -6.01 6.17
CA ALA A 439 -29.35 -4.92 6.09
C ALA A 439 -28.66 -3.56 6.14
N VAL A 440 -27.77 -3.34 7.12
CA VAL A 440 -26.99 -2.09 7.25
C VAL A 440 -26.16 -1.82 5.99
N ALA A 441 -25.43 -2.81 5.48
CA ALA A 441 -24.61 -2.65 4.28
C ALA A 441 -25.43 -2.28 3.02
N LYS A 442 -26.71 -2.67 2.95
CA LYS A 442 -27.61 -2.37 1.83
C LYS A 442 -28.39 -1.07 2.00
N SER A 443 -28.61 -0.63 3.24
CA SER A 443 -29.42 0.57 3.55
C SER A 443 -28.65 1.88 3.45
N GLY A 444 -27.31 1.83 3.39
CA GLY A 444 -26.49 3.02 3.18
C GLY A 444 -26.76 3.72 1.84
N PRO A 445 -26.31 4.97 1.67
CA PRO A 445 -25.46 5.70 2.61
C PRO A 445 -26.24 6.36 3.77
N PHE A 446 -25.53 6.59 4.87
CA PHE A 446 -25.99 7.28 6.07
C PHE A 446 -25.31 8.65 6.17
N LYS A 447 -26.02 9.66 6.69
CA LYS A 447 -25.45 10.98 6.97
C LYS A 447 -24.82 11.03 8.36
N ASN A 448 -25.36 10.25 9.29
CA ASN A 448 -24.89 10.13 10.66
C ASN A 448 -25.20 8.72 11.21
N VAL A 449 -24.74 8.43 12.43
CA VAL A 449 -24.95 7.13 13.08
C VAL A 449 -26.41 6.88 13.46
N ASP A 450 -27.17 7.93 13.78
CA ASP A 450 -28.55 7.82 14.25
C ASP A 450 -29.48 7.33 13.14
N ASP A 451 -29.14 7.60 11.88
CA ASP A 451 -29.85 7.10 10.71
C ASP A 451 -29.97 5.56 10.70
N LEU A 452 -29.06 4.85 11.39
CA LEU A 452 -29.09 3.39 11.53
C LEU A 452 -30.35 2.89 12.25
N SER A 453 -31.04 3.70 13.05
CA SER A 453 -32.27 3.29 13.72
C SER A 453 -33.41 2.95 12.76
N THR A 454 -33.29 3.35 11.49
CA THR A 454 -34.26 3.06 10.43
C THR A 454 -34.03 1.70 9.77
N VAL A 455 -32.89 1.05 10.01
CA VAL A 455 -32.50 -0.19 9.35
C VAL A 455 -33.14 -1.39 10.07
N PRO A 456 -33.79 -2.31 9.34
CA PRO A 456 -34.33 -3.53 9.94
C PRO A 456 -33.27 -4.33 10.72
N GLY A 457 -33.62 -4.74 11.94
CA GLY A 457 -32.72 -5.48 12.84
C GLY A 457 -31.82 -4.61 13.72
N VAL A 458 -31.65 -3.32 13.40
CA VAL A 458 -30.86 -2.41 14.24
C VAL A 458 -31.67 -1.95 15.45
N THR A 459 -31.21 -2.31 16.64
CA THR A 459 -31.79 -1.88 17.91
C THR A 459 -31.19 -0.56 18.39
N GLN A 460 -31.86 0.13 19.32
CA GLN A 460 -31.30 1.32 19.98
C GLN A 460 -29.98 1.01 20.71
N GLU A 461 -29.81 -0.21 21.23
CA GLU A 461 -28.55 -0.66 21.80
C GLU A 461 -27.43 -0.70 20.76
N LEU A 462 -27.71 -1.20 19.54
CA LEU A 462 -26.75 -1.19 18.44
C LEU A 462 -26.38 0.23 18.02
N VAL A 463 -27.35 1.14 17.90
CA VAL A 463 -27.09 2.57 17.62
C VAL A 463 -26.15 3.17 18.68
N GLY A 464 -26.43 2.94 19.97
CA GLY A 464 -25.57 3.38 21.06
C GLY A 464 -24.14 2.85 20.98
N ARG A 465 -23.96 1.59 20.51
CA ARG A 465 -22.63 1.01 20.28
C ARG A 465 -21.90 1.69 19.13
N PHE A 466 -22.58 1.97 18.01
CA PHE A 466 -21.98 2.73 16.91
C PHE A 466 -21.58 4.16 17.34
N GLN A 467 -22.39 4.82 18.16
CA GLN A 467 -22.04 6.14 18.71
C GLN A 467 -20.79 6.05 19.60
N ALA A 468 -20.67 5.03 20.45
CA ALA A 468 -19.48 4.81 21.27
C ALA A 468 -18.22 4.57 20.40
N MET A 469 -18.34 3.80 19.31
CA MET A 469 -17.25 3.56 18.37
C MET A 469 -16.82 4.84 17.63
N LYS A 470 -17.78 5.70 17.27
CA LYS A 470 -17.50 7.03 16.69
C LYS A 470 -16.71 7.91 17.66
N SER A 471 -17.10 7.93 18.93
CA SER A 471 -16.35 8.64 19.98
C SER A 471 -14.95 8.07 20.18
N GLY A 472 -14.79 6.74 20.12
CA GLY A 472 -13.50 6.07 20.18
C GLY A 472 -12.55 6.45 19.04
N MET A 473 -13.10 6.72 17.84
CA MET A 473 -12.32 7.14 16.67
C MET A 473 -11.63 8.49 16.89
N ALA A 474 -12.33 9.47 17.46
CA ALA A 474 -11.77 10.81 17.73
C ALA A 474 -10.54 10.74 18.65
N LYS A 475 -10.57 9.82 19.63
CA LYS A 475 -9.42 9.55 20.50
C LYS A 475 -8.24 8.97 19.73
N LEU A 476 -8.49 7.97 18.88
CA LEU A 476 -7.43 7.34 18.07
C LEU A 476 -6.79 8.32 17.08
N GLN A 477 -7.55 9.24 16.48
CA GLN A 477 -6.98 10.25 15.58
C GLN A 477 -5.96 11.15 16.28
N THR A 478 -6.19 11.49 17.56
CA THR A 478 -5.24 12.27 18.36
C THR A 478 -3.93 11.52 18.63
N GLU A 479 -3.99 10.18 18.68
CA GLU A 479 -2.83 9.30 18.93
C GLU A 479 -2.11 8.88 17.62
N LYS A 480 -2.82 8.85 16.48
CA LYS A 480 -2.35 8.40 15.17
C LYS A 480 -1.18 9.24 14.63
N ASP A 481 -1.25 10.56 14.80
CA ASP A 481 -0.23 11.51 14.33
C ASP A 481 1.16 11.26 14.94
N GLN A 482 1.25 10.53 16.06
CA GLN A 482 2.52 10.21 16.73
C GLN A 482 3.11 8.86 16.30
N LEU A 483 2.31 7.95 15.73
CA LEU A 483 2.66 6.53 15.56
C LEU A 483 3.03 6.13 14.12
N GLU A 484 2.61 6.91 13.12
CA GLU A 484 2.90 6.62 11.70
C GLU A 484 4.33 7.02 11.28
N ALA A 485 5.00 7.89 12.05
CA ALA A 485 6.37 8.32 11.79
C ALA A 485 7.44 7.24 12.07
N GLU A 486 7.10 6.11 12.72
CA GLU A 486 8.07 5.15 13.25
C GLU A 486 7.87 3.68 12.80
N ILE A 487 7.07 3.42 11.76
CA ILE A 487 6.90 2.04 11.26
C ILE A 487 8.15 1.59 10.50
N SER A 488 9.20 1.23 11.24
CA SER A 488 10.35 0.53 10.69
C SER A 488 10.09 -0.97 10.65
N ILE A 489 10.69 -1.68 9.69
CA ILE A 489 10.70 -3.16 9.67
C ILE A 489 11.18 -3.71 11.01
N LYS A 490 12.10 -3.02 11.70
CA LYS A 490 12.55 -3.37 13.06
C LYS A 490 11.42 -3.30 14.08
N ALA A 491 10.59 -2.25 14.05
CA ALA A 491 9.44 -2.11 14.95
C ALA A 491 8.40 -3.21 14.75
N ILE A 492 8.28 -3.76 13.53
CA ILE A 492 7.43 -4.92 13.25
C ILE A 492 8.13 -6.21 13.71
N LEU A 493 9.40 -6.44 13.35
CA LEU A 493 10.12 -7.67 13.66
C LEU A 493 10.45 -7.86 15.14
N TYR A 494 10.75 -6.79 15.87
CA TYR A 494 11.25 -6.89 17.24
C TYR A 494 10.23 -7.48 18.22
N PRO A 495 8.95 -7.08 18.21
CA PRO A 495 7.89 -7.76 18.97
C PRO A 495 7.80 -9.25 18.63
N TYR A 496 7.97 -9.63 17.36
CA TYR A 496 7.98 -11.04 16.95
C TYR A 496 9.18 -11.81 17.52
N LEU A 497 10.39 -11.25 17.39
CA LEU A 497 11.60 -11.85 17.94
C LEU A 497 11.53 -11.96 19.46
N TRP A 498 10.97 -10.95 20.14
CA TRP A 498 10.78 -10.97 21.59
C TRP A 498 9.77 -12.03 22.02
N ARG A 499 8.65 -12.17 21.29
CA ARG A 499 7.66 -13.24 21.52
C ARG A 499 8.27 -14.62 21.32
N ILE A 500 9.02 -14.82 20.23
CA ILE A 500 9.79 -16.04 19.98
C ILE A 500 10.72 -16.32 21.16
N LEU A 501 11.52 -15.34 21.57
CA LEU A 501 12.49 -15.50 22.64
C LEU A 501 11.82 -15.85 23.96
N LEU A 502 10.75 -15.13 24.35
CA LEU A 502 10.02 -15.38 25.58
C LEU A 502 9.38 -16.77 25.58
N ALA A 503 8.73 -17.16 24.48
CA ALA A 503 8.17 -18.50 24.32
C ALA A 503 9.25 -19.57 24.45
N TRP A 504 10.42 -19.37 23.81
CA TRP A 504 11.55 -20.29 23.88
C TRP A 504 12.13 -20.41 25.29
N LEU A 505 12.36 -19.29 25.97
CA LEU A 505 12.84 -19.22 27.36
C LEU A 505 11.93 -19.95 28.31
N THR A 506 10.63 -19.67 28.25
CA THR A 506 9.63 -20.28 29.13
C THR A 506 9.54 -21.79 28.89
N ALA A 507 9.55 -22.22 27.61
CA ALA A 507 9.57 -23.64 27.22
C ALA A 507 10.80 -24.37 27.75
N GLY A 508 11.98 -23.77 27.52
CA GLY A 508 13.26 -24.38 27.82
C GLY A 508 13.46 -24.55 29.32
N ILE A 509 13.05 -23.55 30.11
CA ILE A 509 13.09 -23.60 31.58
C ILE A 509 12.12 -24.67 32.09
N ALA A 510 10.86 -24.68 31.63
CA ALA A 510 9.87 -25.66 32.07
C ALA A 510 10.29 -27.10 31.72
N GLY A 511 10.72 -27.33 30.47
CA GLY A 511 11.25 -28.61 30.02
C GLY A 511 12.48 -29.04 30.82
N GLY A 512 13.37 -28.09 31.16
CA GLY A 512 14.54 -28.33 31.99
C GLY A 512 14.22 -28.70 33.44
N ILE A 513 13.25 -28.02 34.07
CA ILE A 513 12.77 -28.34 35.43
C ILE A 513 12.18 -29.76 35.46
N LEU A 514 11.36 -30.12 34.47
CA LEU A 514 10.79 -31.46 34.35
C LEU A 514 11.89 -32.51 34.13
N TYR A 515 12.88 -32.23 33.27
CA TYR A 515 14.02 -33.12 33.06
C TYR A 515 14.84 -33.32 34.35
N TRP A 516 15.00 -32.25 35.14
CA TRP A 516 15.73 -32.29 36.40
C TRP A 516 15.05 -33.16 37.45
N GLY A 517 13.73 -33.03 37.61
CA GLY A 517 12.93 -33.86 38.53
C GLY A 517 13.02 -35.36 38.25
N VAL A 518 13.38 -35.73 37.02
CA VAL A 518 13.33 -37.12 36.53
C VAL A 518 14.70 -37.77 36.46
N ARG A 519 15.69 -37.06 35.90
CA ARG A 519 17.03 -37.61 35.70
C ARG A 519 17.99 -37.34 36.87
N ARG A 520 17.64 -36.44 37.80
CA ARG A 520 18.52 -35.97 38.89
C ARG A 520 19.94 -35.61 38.40
N ALA A 521 20.05 -35.15 37.15
CA ALA A 521 21.30 -34.68 36.59
C ALA A 521 21.59 -33.25 37.06
N GLY A 522 22.80 -32.73 36.77
CA GLY A 522 23.13 -31.34 37.07
C GLY A 522 22.14 -30.37 36.41
N ARG A 523 21.67 -29.36 37.17
CA ARG A 523 20.64 -28.38 36.74
C ARG A 523 20.95 -27.76 35.38
N TRP A 524 22.22 -27.44 35.12
CA TRP A 524 22.66 -26.87 33.84
C TRP A 524 22.40 -27.79 32.64
N ARG A 525 22.75 -29.09 32.74
CA ARG A 525 22.49 -30.06 31.66
C ARG A 525 21.00 -30.23 31.38
N CYS A 526 20.17 -30.17 32.42
CA CYS A 526 18.72 -30.26 32.26
C CYS A 526 18.15 -29.04 31.53
N LEU A 527 18.61 -27.83 31.86
CA LEU A 527 18.22 -26.61 31.15
C LEU A 527 18.63 -26.65 29.68
N VAL A 528 19.89 -27.00 29.37
CA VAL A 528 20.35 -27.13 27.97
C VAL A 528 19.46 -28.09 27.19
N ASN A 529 19.13 -29.25 27.76
CA ASN A 529 18.22 -30.21 27.10
C ASN A 529 16.80 -29.63 26.91
N GLY A 530 16.28 -28.88 27.89
CA GLY A 530 15.00 -28.20 27.77
C GLY A 530 15.00 -27.20 26.61
N PHE A 531 16.04 -26.36 26.51
CA PHE A 531 16.21 -25.40 25.42
C PHE A 531 16.38 -26.06 24.05
N SER A 532 17.19 -27.11 23.97
CA SER A 532 17.37 -27.90 22.75
C SER A 532 16.10 -28.62 22.32
N ALA A 533 15.25 -29.04 23.27
CA ALA A 533 13.95 -29.64 22.96
C ALA A 533 12.90 -28.61 22.54
N ALA A 534 12.95 -27.41 23.11
CA ALA A 534 12.06 -26.31 22.78
C ALA A 534 12.33 -25.73 21.37
N LEU A 535 13.60 -25.73 20.92
CA LEU A 535 13.97 -25.09 19.66
C LEU A 535 13.29 -25.73 18.42
N PRO A 536 13.28 -27.07 18.23
CA PRO A 536 12.51 -27.70 17.16
C PRO A 536 11.02 -27.41 17.24
N SER A 537 10.43 -27.44 18.44
CA SER A 537 9.01 -27.12 18.65
C SER A 537 8.68 -25.69 18.26
N LEU A 538 9.60 -24.76 18.51
CA LEU A 538 9.45 -23.36 18.18
C LEU A 538 9.65 -23.09 16.69
N LEU A 539 10.66 -23.69 16.07
CA LEU A 539 10.85 -23.62 14.61
C LEU A 539 9.64 -24.22 13.88
N ILE A 540 9.13 -25.35 14.36
CA ILE A 540 7.92 -25.98 13.83
C ILE A 540 6.68 -25.12 14.13
N GLY A 541 6.55 -24.52 15.31
CA GLY A 541 5.47 -23.59 15.67
C GLY A 541 5.42 -22.35 14.82
N TRP A 542 6.58 -21.76 14.56
CA TRP A 542 6.73 -20.60 13.70
C TRP A 542 6.41 -20.92 12.24
N MET A 543 6.78 -22.11 11.79
CA MET A 543 6.55 -22.59 10.42
C MET A 543 5.18 -23.25 10.20
N LYS A 544 4.35 -23.47 11.24
CA LYS A 544 3.08 -24.23 11.13
C LYS A 544 1.92 -23.57 11.87
N GLY A 545 0.91 -23.12 11.14
CA GLY A 545 -0.28 -22.46 11.67
C GLY A 545 -1.34 -23.38 12.30
N GLY A 546 -0.98 -24.59 12.72
CA GLY A 546 -1.92 -25.56 13.31
C GLY A 546 -1.55 -25.93 14.74
N PHE A 547 -2.46 -25.71 15.69
CA PHE A 547 -2.28 -25.93 17.14
C PHE A 547 -1.60 -27.26 17.50
N LEU A 548 -1.91 -28.35 16.80
CA LEU A 548 -1.44 -29.70 17.16
C LEU A 548 -0.04 -30.05 16.65
N VAL A 549 0.42 -29.48 15.53
CA VAL A 549 1.67 -29.94 14.90
C VAL A 549 2.93 -29.54 15.67
N PRO A 550 3.03 -28.33 16.25
CA PRO A 550 4.15 -27.93 17.10
C PRO A 550 4.24 -28.81 18.34
N MET A 551 3.12 -29.40 18.77
CA MET A 551 3.07 -30.40 19.84
C MET A 551 3.47 -31.80 19.36
N ILE A 552 2.83 -32.30 18.31
CA ILE A 552 2.92 -33.70 17.90
C ILE A 552 4.27 -34.00 17.23
N ALA A 553 4.77 -33.12 16.37
CA ALA A 553 5.99 -33.43 15.60
C ALA A 553 7.23 -33.60 16.49
N PRO A 554 7.53 -32.70 17.46
CA PRO A 554 8.63 -32.92 18.39
C PRO A 554 8.42 -34.12 19.31
N LEU A 555 7.17 -34.35 19.74
CA LEU A 555 6.82 -35.49 20.58
C LEU A 555 7.07 -36.81 19.85
N ILE A 556 6.71 -36.94 18.57
CA ILE A 556 6.94 -38.14 17.76
C ILE A 556 8.43 -38.29 17.45
N LEU A 557 9.06 -37.25 16.91
CA LEU A 557 10.43 -37.31 16.41
C LEU A 557 11.46 -37.48 17.52
N PHE A 558 11.20 -36.96 18.71
CA PHE A 558 12.18 -36.94 19.79
C PHE A 558 11.66 -37.47 21.12
N GLY A 559 10.40 -37.20 21.46
CA GLY A 559 9.76 -37.69 22.68
C GLY A 559 9.64 -39.21 22.72
N ILE A 560 9.00 -39.80 21.70
CA ILE A 560 8.78 -41.25 21.61
C ILE A 560 10.11 -41.99 21.46
N LEU A 561 10.98 -41.54 20.55
CA LEU A 561 12.31 -42.14 20.39
C LEU A 561 13.13 -42.06 21.69
N GLY A 562 13.08 -40.93 22.39
CA GLY A 562 13.73 -40.74 23.69
C GLY A 562 13.18 -41.65 24.77
N ALA A 563 11.86 -41.85 24.83
CA ALA A 563 11.20 -42.74 25.78
C ALA A 563 11.52 -44.21 25.51
N VAL A 564 11.48 -44.64 24.25
CA VAL A 564 11.86 -45.99 23.82
C VAL A 564 13.33 -46.27 24.14
N TRP A 565 14.23 -45.33 23.86
CA TRP A 565 15.64 -45.46 24.21
C TRP A 565 15.86 -45.54 25.72
N THR A 566 15.08 -44.79 26.50
CA THR A 566 15.12 -44.82 27.96
C THR A 566 14.70 -46.21 28.47
N LEU A 567 13.62 -46.79 27.95
CA LEU A 567 13.20 -48.17 28.26
C LEU A 567 14.29 -49.19 27.89
N ARG A 568 14.87 -49.06 26.69
CA ARG A 568 15.91 -49.99 26.20
C ARG A 568 17.17 -50.00 27.06
N ARG A 569 17.46 -48.92 27.79
CA ARG A 569 18.54 -48.85 28.77
C ARG A 569 18.17 -49.38 30.17
N GLY A 570 17.08 -50.13 30.29
CA GLY A 570 16.64 -50.75 31.54
C GLY A 570 16.10 -49.75 32.57
N ARG A 571 15.64 -48.57 32.13
CA ARG A 571 15.05 -47.55 33.01
C ARG A 571 13.55 -47.78 33.19
N SER A 572 13.00 -47.24 34.28
CA SER A 572 11.61 -47.50 34.65
C SER A 572 10.61 -46.81 33.72
N ILE A 573 9.39 -47.36 33.63
CA ILE A 573 8.27 -46.76 32.88
C ILE A 573 8.02 -45.30 33.33
N LYS A 574 8.16 -45.01 34.63
CA LYS A 574 8.04 -43.65 35.17
C LYS A 574 9.04 -42.68 34.53
N GLN A 575 10.27 -43.12 34.29
CA GLN A 575 11.31 -42.29 33.67
C GLN A 575 11.04 -42.06 32.18
N SER A 576 10.50 -43.05 31.48
CA SER A 576 10.11 -42.90 30.07
C SER A 576 8.87 -42.02 29.88
N ALA A 577 7.85 -42.17 30.75
CA ALA A 577 6.68 -41.29 30.77
C ALA A 577 7.07 -39.84 31.04
N ALA A 578 8.03 -39.62 31.94
CA ALA A 578 8.58 -38.32 32.20
C ALA A 578 9.35 -37.68 31.03
N VAL A 579 10.05 -38.47 30.21
CA VAL A 579 10.67 -37.96 28.97
C VAL A 579 9.60 -37.47 28.00
N LEU A 580 8.49 -38.22 27.86
CA LEU A 580 7.35 -37.79 27.04
C LEU A 580 6.72 -36.50 27.58
N LEU A 581 6.48 -36.41 28.90
CA LEU A 581 5.92 -35.21 29.53
C LEU A 581 6.84 -33.99 29.38
N ALA A 582 8.17 -34.18 29.46
CA ALA A 582 9.12 -33.10 29.25
C ALA A 582 9.11 -32.59 27.80
N TRP A 583 8.98 -33.48 26.82
CA TRP A 583 8.81 -33.09 25.41
C TRP A 583 7.47 -32.43 25.14
N LEU A 584 6.39 -32.92 25.77
CA LEU A 584 5.06 -32.31 25.70
C LEU A 584 5.09 -30.88 26.25
N ALA A 585 5.69 -30.68 27.42
CA ALA A 585 5.85 -29.36 28.04
C ALA A 585 6.78 -28.44 27.24
N ALA A 586 7.88 -28.97 26.69
CA ALA A 586 8.76 -28.21 25.81
C ALA A 586 8.10 -27.81 24.48
N ALA A 587 7.02 -28.50 24.10
CA ALA A 587 6.25 -28.20 22.90
C ALA A 587 5.09 -27.21 23.10
N MET A 588 4.67 -26.99 24.36
CA MET A 588 3.60 -26.05 24.72
C MET A 588 3.83 -24.62 24.18
N PRO A 589 5.07 -24.10 24.08
CA PRO A 589 5.22 -22.72 23.59
C PRO A 589 5.11 -22.60 22.08
N GLY A 590 5.34 -23.67 21.32
CA GLY A 590 4.93 -23.72 19.91
C GLY A 590 3.42 -23.56 19.76
N VAL A 591 2.64 -24.10 20.71
CA VAL A 591 1.18 -23.93 20.77
C VAL A 591 0.79 -22.50 21.18
N ALA A 592 1.43 -21.96 22.21
CA ALA A 592 1.18 -20.61 22.69
C ALA A 592 1.50 -19.51 21.65
N LEU A 593 2.46 -19.77 20.76
CA LEU A 593 2.77 -18.90 19.61
C LEU A 593 1.75 -19.01 18.47
N THR A 594 1.05 -20.14 18.34
CA THR A 594 -0.01 -20.32 17.34
C THR A 594 -1.37 -19.78 17.79
N HIS A 595 -1.55 -19.50 19.09
CA HIS A 595 -2.77 -18.89 19.57
C HIS A 595 -2.67 -17.36 19.41
N PRO A 596 -3.58 -16.71 18.68
CA PRO A 596 -3.72 -15.27 18.83
C PRO A 596 -4.11 -14.99 20.28
N TRP A 597 -3.29 -14.24 21.01
CA TRP A 597 -3.58 -13.93 22.41
C TRP A 597 -4.83 -13.06 22.53
N LEU A 598 -5.54 -13.31 23.64
CA LEU A 598 -6.61 -12.50 24.22
C LEU A 598 -6.27 -11.01 24.24
#